data_AF-A0A920L7X0-F1
#
_entry.id   AF-A0A920L7X0-F1
#
_cell.length_a   1.000
_cell.length_b   1.000
_cell.length_c   1.000
_cell.angle_alpha   90.00
_cell.angle_beta   90.00
_cell.angle_gamma   90.00
#
_symmetry.space_group_name_H-M   'P 1'
#
loop_
_entity.id
_entity.type
_entity.pdbx_description
1 polymer ?
#
loop_
_entity_poly.entity_id
_entity_poly.type
_entity_poly.pdbx_seq_one_letter_code
_entity_poly.pdbx_strand_id
1 'polypeptide(L)'
;MNSISINIVKPIESGCELKNGNLVAYDTGIYSKIISKDISKICKYPLQGQFSPHRALKEINKEVTCDELKFFTESQYINNGINFVEGCGVLNRQLQQCVLIVIL
;
A
#
# COMPACT_ATOMS: atom_id res chain seq x y z
N MET A 1 6.90 13.30 -27.60
CA MET A 1 7.44 12.41 -26.57
C MET A 1 6.40 11.36 -26.28
N ASN A 2 6.74 10.07 -26.33
CA ASN A 2 5.82 9.02 -25.89
C ASN A 2 5.86 8.99 -24.36
N SER A 3 4.73 9.27 -23.72
CA SER A 3 4.58 9.16 -22.27
C SER A 3 4.14 7.75 -21.91
N ILE A 4 4.83 7.13 -20.96
CA ILE A 4 4.41 5.86 -20.35
C ILE A 4 3.53 6.20 -19.16
N SER A 5 2.32 5.63 -19.11
CA SER A 5 1.45 5.76 -17.95
C SER A 5 1.99 4.89 -16.81
N ILE A 6 2.10 5.46 -15.61
CA ILE A 6 2.58 4.78 -14.41
C ILE A 6 1.46 4.79 -13.37
N ASN A 7 1.23 3.65 -12.75
CA ASN A 7 0.38 3.50 -11.57
C ASN A 7 1.21 2.91 -10.44
N ILE A 8 0.92 3.33 -9.21
CA ILE A 8 1.60 2.89 -8.00
C ILE A 8 0.52 2.54 -6.98
N VAL A 9 0.65 1.37 -6.34
CA VAL A 9 -0.23 0.91 -5.28
C VAL A 9 0.62 0.44 -4.11
N LYS A 10 0.29 0.88 -2.90
CA LYS A 10 0.87 0.41 -1.64
C LYS A 10 -0.30 0.01 -0.74
N PRO A 11 -0.83 -1.21 -0.87
CA PRO A 11 -2.16 -1.55 -0.35
C PRO A 11 -2.23 -1.49 1.19
N ILE A 12 -1.09 -1.66 1.87
CA ILE A 12 -0.94 -1.42 3.30
C ILE A 12 0.26 -0.49 3.51
N GLU A 13 0.12 0.51 4.36
CA GLU A 13 1.22 1.31 4.88
C GLU A 13 1.17 1.33 6.41
N SER A 14 2.23 0.87 7.07
CA SER A 14 2.38 0.99 8.53
C SER A 14 3.31 2.14 8.88
N GLY A 15 3.24 2.64 10.12
CA GLY A 15 4.04 3.79 10.54
C GLY A 15 3.39 5.13 10.23
N CYS A 16 2.11 5.15 9.87
CA CYS A 16 1.38 6.38 9.62
C CYS A 16 1.21 7.19 10.93
N GLU A 17 1.22 8.51 10.80
CA GLU A 17 1.11 9.44 11.94
C GLU A 17 -0.25 10.13 11.96
N LEU A 18 -0.90 10.16 13.13
CA LEU A 18 -2.13 10.92 13.29
C LEU A 18 -1.78 12.41 13.45
N LYS A 19 -2.13 13.24 12.46
CA LYS A 19 -1.95 14.68 12.47
C LYS A 19 -3.29 15.38 12.26
N ASN A 20 -3.68 16.22 13.21
CA ASN A 20 -4.93 16.98 13.15
C ASN A 20 -6.17 16.09 12.90
N GLY A 21 -6.20 14.91 13.51
CA GLY A 21 -7.29 13.93 13.34
C GLY A 21 -7.24 13.10 12.05
N ASN A 22 -6.28 13.36 11.15
CA ASN A 22 -6.10 12.62 9.91
C ASN A 22 -4.87 11.73 9.98
N LEU A 23 -5.00 10.50 9.49
CA LEU A 23 -3.87 9.57 9.42
C LEU A 23 -3.02 9.88 8.18
N VAL A 24 -1.76 10.24 8.40
CA VAL A 24 -0.82 10.64 7.34
C VAL A 24 0.04 9.44 6.97
N ALA A 25 -0.20 8.92 5.76
CA ALA A 25 0.61 7.92 5.09
C ALA A 25 1.64 8.65 4.20
N TYR A 26 2.89 8.70 4.62
CA TYR A 26 3.92 9.54 3.99
C TYR A 26 4.28 9.04 2.59
N ASP A 27 4.51 7.74 2.43
CA ASP A 27 4.90 7.17 1.13
C ASP A 27 3.73 7.28 0.16
N THR A 28 2.53 6.90 0.60
CA THR A 28 1.30 7.04 -0.18
C THR A 28 1.04 8.50 -0.57
N GLY A 29 1.30 9.45 0.33
CA GLY A 29 1.18 10.88 0.05
C GLY A 29 2.15 11.37 -1.02
N ILE A 30 3.36 10.82 -1.07
CA ILE A 30 4.33 11.09 -2.14
C ILE A 30 3.83 10.49 -3.47
N TYR A 31 3.38 9.23 -3.46
CA TYR A 31 2.84 8.57 -4.66
C TYR A 31 1.63 9.31 -5.22
N SER A 32 0.69 9.70 -4.36
CA SER A 32 -0.47 10.50 -4.73
C SER A 32 -0.11 11.74 -5.55
N LYS A 33 0.97 12.44 -5.16
CA LYS A 33 1.48 13.60 -5.90
C LYS A 33 2.13 13.21 -7.23
N ILE A 34 2.91 12.13 -7.27
CA ILE A 34 3.61 11.65 -8.48
C ILE A 34 2.61 11.25 -9.57
N ILE A 35 1.58 10.47 -9.20
CA ILE A 35 0.61 9.92 -10.17
C ILE A 35 -0.72 10.69 -10.20
N SER A 36 -0.82 11.80 -9.48
CA SER A 36 -2.04 12.64 -9.37
C SER A 36 -3.30 11.83 -9.05
N LYS A 37 -3.21 10.92 -8.07
CA LYS A 37 -4.29 9.99 -7.70
C LYS A 37 -4.63 10.12 -6.22
N ASP A 38 -5.90 9.94 -5.88
CA ASP A 38 -6.34 9.97 -4.48
C ASP A 38 -5.64 8.89 -3.63
N ILE A 39 -5.30 9.24 -2.39
CA ILE A 39 -4.61 8.36 -1.44
C ILE A 39 -5.37 7.04 -1.23
N SER A 40 -6.71 7.07 -1.17
CA SER A 40 -7.54 5.87 -0.99
C SER A 40 -7.49 4.90 -2.16
N LYS A 41 -7.02 5.37 -3.33
CA LYS A 41 -6.83 4.57 -4.55
C LYS A 41 -5.40 4.03 -4.69
N ILE A 42 -4.54 4.32 -3.72
CA ILE A 42 -3.15 3.87 -3.64
C ILE A 42 -2.98 2.96 -2.42
N CYS A 43 -3.52 3.37 -1.27
CA CYS A 43 -3.43 2.65 -0.01
C CYS A 43 -4.81 2.40 0.58
N LYS A 44 -5.12 1.13 0.83
CA LYS A 44 -6.37 0.71 1.46
C LYS A 44 -6.28 0.78 2.98
N TYR A 45 -5.12 0.42 3.51
CA TYR A 45 -4.88 0.33 4.95
C TYR A 45 -3.69 1.20 5.36
N PRO A 46 -3.90 2.51 5.57
CA PRO A 46 -2.96 3.32 6.34
C PRO A 46 -3.12 2.91 7.82
N LEU A 47 -2.03 2.48 8.45
CA LEU A 47 -2.03 1.94 9.81
C LEU A 47 -1.11 2.77 10.70
N GLN A 48 -1.66 3.21 11.84
CA GLN A 48 -0.92 3.99 12.82
C GLN A 48 0.11 3.13 13.55
N GLY A 49 1.24 3.75 13.89
CA GLY A 49 2.25 3.18 14.80
C GLY A 49 3.42 2.54 14.07
N GLN A 50 4.62 2.70 14.64
CA GLN A 50 5.88 2.20 14.10
C GLN A 50 6.06 0.69 14.37
N PHE A 51 5.09 -0.10 13.92
CA PHE A 51 5.10 -1.55 14.03
C PHE A 51 5.05 -2.17 12.65
N SER A 52 5.35 -3.47 12.59
CA SER A 52 5.07 -4.27 11.39
C SER A 52 3.57 -4.24 11.06
N PRO A 53 3.19 -4.33 9.76
CA PRO A 53 1.79 -4.29 9.33
C PRO A 53 0.87 -5.27 10.08
N HIS A 54 1.34 -6.50 10.32
CA HIS A 54 0.56 -7.52 11.03
C HIS A 54 0.26 -7.13 12.50
N ARG A 55 1.19 -6.43 13.17
CA ARG A 55 0.98 -5.94 14.54
C ARG A 55 0.01 -4.77 14.53
N ALA A 56 0.21 -3.81 13.62
CA ALA A 56 -0.67 -2.65 13.51
C ALA A 56 -2.12 -3.04 13.16
N LEU A 57 -2.32 -4.04 12.31
CA LEU A 57 -3.65 -4.63 12.03
C LEU A 57 -4.28 -5.28 13.27
N LYS A 58 -3.48 -5.96 14.10
CA LYS A 58 -3.97 -6.59 15.34
C LYS A 58 -4.42 -5.56 16.37
N GLU A 59 -3.73 -4.42 16.49
CA GLU A 59 -4.10 -3.34 17.43
C GLU A 59 -5.49 -2.76 17.12
N ILE A 60 -5.88 -2.73 15.83
CA ILE A 60 -7.22 -2.28 15.40
C ILE A 60 -8.22 -3.44 15.26
N ASN A 61 -7.86 -4.63 15.76
CA ASN A 61 -8.64 -5.86 15.67
C ASN A 61 -9.15 -6.16 14.24
N LYS A 62 -8.27 -5.93 13.25
CA LYS A 62 -8.57 -6.11 11.82
C LYS A 62 -7.78 -7.29 11.28
N GLU A 63 -8.49 -8.24 10.69
CA GLU A 63 -7.89 -9.30 9.88
C GLU A 63 -7.96 -8.89 8.40
N VAL A 64 -6.88 -9.16 7.65
CA VAL A 64 -6.75 -8.85 6.22
C VAL A 64 -6.21 -10.09 5.51
N THR A 65 -6.87 -10.50 4.43
CA THR A 65 -6.46 -11.68 3.64
C THR A 65 -5.65 -11.27 2.42
N CYS A 66 -4.82 -12.18 1.90
CA CYS A 66 -4.04 -11.89 0.69
C CYS A 66 -4.97 -11.73 -0.55
N ASP A 67 -6.13 -12.40 -0.60
CA ASP A 67 -7.15 -12.20 -1.64
C ASP A 67 -7.75 -10.79 -1.62
N GLU A 68 -8.02 -10.25 -0.44
CA GLU A 68 -8.58 -8.91 -0.30
C GLU A 68 -7.59 -7.83 -0.77
N LEU A 69 -6.31 -8.01 -0.45
CA LEU A 69 -5.22 -7.14 -0.92
C LEU A 69 -5.00 -7.27 -2.42
N LYS A 70 -5.04 -8.50 -2.95
CA LYS A 70 -4.94 -8.76 -4.38
C LYS A 70 -6.07 -8.07 -5.13
N PHE A 71 -7.32 -8.27 -4.71
CA PHE A 71 -8.48 -7.65 -5.34
C PHE A 71 -8.40 -6.12 -5.33
N PHE A 72 -8.02 -5.52 -4.20
CA PHE A 72 -7.81 -4.08 -4.15
C PHE A 72 -6.74 -3.65 -5.15
N THR A 73 -5.55 -4.27 -5.12
CA THR A 73 -4.43 -3.90 -5.99
C THR A 73 -4.79 -4.02 -7.48
N GLU A 74 -5.36 -5.14 -7.89
CA GLU A 74 -5.76 -5.39 -9.28
C GLU A 74 -6.86 -4.43 -9.74
N SER A 75 -7.80 -4.05 -8.86
CA SER A 75 -8.84 -3.05 -9.18
C SER A 75 -8.28 -1.65 -9.47
N GLN A 76 -7.02 -1.39 -9.12
CA GLN A 76 -6.35 -0.12 -9.34
C GLN A 76 -5.44 -0.13 -10.58
N TYR A 77 -5.30 -1.26 -11.26
CA TYR A 77 -4.40 -1.37 -12.40
C TYR A 77 -4.86 -0.53 -13.59
N ILE A 78 -3.86 0.03 -14.28
CA ILE A 78 -4.05 0.68 -15.56
C ILE A 78 -3.63 -0.25 -16.69
N ASN A 79 -4.35 -0.17 -17.81
CA ASN A 79 -3.98 -0.85 -19.05
C ASN A 79 -2.93 -0.05 -19.81
N ASN A 80 -2.09 -0.72 -20.60
CA ASN A 80 -1.06 -0.10 -21.46
C ASN A 80 -0.11 0.86 -20.70
N GLY A 81 0.28 0.46 -19.49
CA GLY A 81 1.19 1.21 -18.63
C GLY A 81 1.96 0.28 -17.68
N ILE A 82 2.75 0.87 -16.79
CA ILE A 82 3.49 0.14 -15.76
C ILE A 82 2.75 0.25 -14.44
N ASN A 83 2.48 -0.89 -13.79
CA ASN A 83 1.86 -0.94 -12.47
C ASN A 83 2.91 -1.36 -11.43
N PHE A 84 3.27 -0.46 -10.54
CA PHE A 84 4.13 -0.76 -9.39
C PHE A 84 3.27 -1.13 -8.18
N VAL A 85 3.62 -2.22 -7.52
CA VAL A 85 3.02 -2.63 -6.25
C VAL A 85 4.11 -2.67 -5.19
N GLU A 86 3.98 -1.81 -4.18
CA GLU A 86 4.89 -1.79 -3.04
C GLU A 86 4.28 -2.57 -1.88
N GLY A 87 4.98 -3.62 -1.43
CA GLY A 87 4.64 -4.32 -0.19
C GLY A 87 5.11 -3.52 1.04
N CYS A 88 4.50 -3.80 2.20
CA CYS A 88 4.90 -3.18 3.46
C CYS A 88 5.50 -4.21 4.43
N GLY A 89 6.49 -3.78 5.22
CA GLY A 89 7.22 -4.61 6.16
C GLY A 89 8.56 -5.11 5.63
N VAL A 90 9.17 -6.04 6.37
CA VAL A 90 10.48 -6.63 6.04
C VAL A 90 10.26 -8.11 5.73
N LEU A 91 10.88 -8.60 4.66
CA LEU A 91 10.87 -10.03 4.34
C LEU A 91 11.75 -10.78 5.34
N ASN A 92 11.14 -11.47 6.31
CA ASN A 92 11.83 -12.43 7.15
C ASN A 92 11.51 -13.84 6.64
N ARG A 93 12.51 -14.58 6.13
CA ARG A 93 12.30 -15.92 5.56
C ARG A 93 11.71 -16.96 6.54
N GLN A 94 11.75 -16.70 7.85
CA GLN A 94 11.13 -17.57 8.86
C GLN A 94 9.64 -17.27 9.09
N LEU A 95 9.18 -16.07 8.74
CA LEU A 95 7.79 -15.64 8.85
C LEU A 95 7.24 -15.53 7.43
N GLN A 96 6.46 -16.53 6.99
CA GLN A 96 5.64 -16.41 5.78
C GLN A 96 4.63 -15.26 5.96
N GLN A 97 5.06 -14.02 5.76
CA GLN A 97 4.19 -12.85 5.72
C GLN A 97 4.19 -12.37 4.28
N CYS A 98 2.99 -12.40 3.66
CA CYS A 98 2.74 -11.99 2.28
C CYS A 98 3.38 -10.61 2.02
N VAL A 99 4.54 -10.60 1.35
CA VAL A 99 5.07 -9.41 0.66
C VAL A 99 4.95 -9.72 -0.82
N LEU A 100 3.81 -9.37 -1.41
CA LEU A 100 3.66 -9.51 -2.85
C LEU A 100 4.27 -8.28 -3.53
N ILE A 101 5.55 -8.41 -3.89
CA ILE A 101 6.14 -7.61 -4.97
C ILE A 101 5.79 -8.35 -6.25
N VAL A 102 4.85 -7.84 -7.05
CA VAL A 102 4.77 -8.23 -8.46
C VAL A 102 5.28 -7.06 -9.28
N ILE A 103 6.43 -7.28 -9.93
CA ILE A 103 6.82 -6.52 -11.10
C ILE A 103 6.25 -7.31 -12.29
N LEU A 104 5.25 -6.75 -12.98
CA LEU A 104 4.84 -7.19 -14.33
C LEU A 104 5.29 -6.13 -15.33
#